data_AF-A0A829FA35-F1
#
_entry.id   AF-A0A829FA35-F1
#
_cell.length_a   1.000
_cell.length_b   1.000
_cell.length_c   1.000
_cell.angle_alpha   90.00
_cell.angle_beta   90.00
_cell.angle_gamma   90.00
#
_symmetry.space_group_name_H-M   'P 1'
#
loop_
_entity.id
_entity.type
_entity.pdbx_description
1 polymer ?
#
loop_
_entity_poly.entity_id
_entity_poly.type
_entity_poly.pdbx_seq_one_letter_code
_entity_poly.pdbx_strand_id
1 'polypeptide(L)'
;MQTIKVKNPILRGFNPDPNILRVKERYYIIVSSFEWLPGIRVYESKNLVNWSHTTDILTTQVSLQGNPTNGSIWAPQISYADGLFYLVYTDVKSAGRPFKDVHNYLITASEITGPWSEPIYLNSNGFDPSLFHDLETGKNGLSMNYGIIVWTHRINPAVSYYKNMMQRRRSLMVPSIKYLQVQN
;
A
#
# COMPACT_ATOMS: atom_id res chain seq x y z
N MET A 1 14.61 36.37 12.53
CA MET A 1 13.98 35.06 12.25
C MET A 1 13.89 34.29 13.56
N GLN A 2 12.72 33.71 13.88
CA GLN A 2 12.56 32.90 15.09
C GLN A 2 13.12 31.50 14.82
N THR A 3 14.07 31.04 15.63
CA THR A 3 14.63 29.68 15.52
C THR A 3 13.61 28.68 16.05
N ILE A 4 13.11 27.79 15.18
CA ILE A 4 12.28 26.66 15.61
C ILE A 4 13.20 25.56 16.13
N LYS A 5 13.10 25.25 17.43
CA LYS A 5 13.81 24.11 18.04
C LYS A 5 12.98 22.85 17.89
N VAL A 6 13.55 21.83 17.26
CA VAL A 6 12.96 20.48 17.18
C VAL A 6 13.47 19.65 18.36
N LYS A 7 12.56 18.91 19.03
CA LYS A 7 12.93 17.95 20.08
C LYS A 7 12.52 16.55 19.65
N ASN A 8 13.50 15.66 19.52
CA ASN A 8 13.25 14.26 19.22
C ASN A 8 12.74 13.47 20.45
N PRO A 9 11.95 12.41 20.23
CA PRO A 9 11.37 12.02 18.93
C PRO A 9 10.16 12.90 18.56
N ILE A 10 10.02 13.21 17.27
CA ILE A 10 8.90 14.03 16.73
C ILE A 10 7.55 13.29 16.78
N LEU A 11 7.57 11.96 16.77
CA LEU A 11 6.43 11.09 17.04
C LEU A 11 6.82 10.12 18.15
N ARG A 12 6.18 10.22 19.31
CA ARG A 12 6.44 9.34 20.48
C ARG A 12 5.58 8.07 20.42
N GLY A 13 5.96 7.06 21.20
CA GLY A 13 5.21 5.81 21.31
C GLY A 13 5.49 4.87 20.15
N PHE A 14 4.54 3.95 19.91
CA PHE A 14 4.65 2.92 18.89
C PHE A 14 4.45 3.51 17.48
N ASN A 15 5.43 4.20 16.92
CA ASN A 15 5.38 4.76 15.56
C ASN A 15 6.55 4.24 14.69
N PRO A 16 6.61 2.92 14.45
CA PRO A 16 7.67 2.30 13.65
C PRO A 16 7.56 2.59 12.16
N ASP A 17 8.67 2.37 11.45
CA ASP A 17 8.78 2.45 9.99
C ASP A 17 8.17 3.71 9.35
N PRO A 18 8.56 4.92 9.80
CA PRO A 18 7.97 6.15 9.29
C PRO A 18 8.32 6.34 7.81
N ASN A 19 7.30 6.46 6.96
CA ASN A 19 7.43 6.92 5.58
C ASN A 19 6.84 8.33 5.46
N ILE A 20 7.62 9.27 4.89
CA ILE A 20 7.25 10.68 4.77
C ILE A 20 6.98 11.07 3.32
N LEU A 21 5.92 11.85 3.10
CA LEU A 21 5.52 12.38 1.80
C LEU A 21 5.12 13.85 1.94
N ARG A 22 5.50 14.69 0.98
CA ARG A 22 4.98 16.06 0.86
C ARG A 22 4.04 16.15 -0.33
N VAL A 23 2.83 16.66 -0.11
CA VAL A 23 1.90 17.02 -1.19
C VAL A 23 1.45 18.47 -0.97
N LYS A 24 1.74 19.33 -1.96
CA LYS A 24 1.52 20.78 -1.86
C LYS A 24 2.24 21.36 -0.62
N GLU A 25 1.49 21.96 0.29
CA GLU A 25 1.98 22.63 1.50
C GLU A 25 1.99 21.74 2.75
N ARG A 26 1.58 20.47 2.63
CA ARG A 26 1.42 19.55 3.75
C ARG A 26 2.43 18.40 3.66
N TYR A 27 2.92 18.00 4.82
CA TYR A 27 3.75 16.82 5.01
C TYR A 27 2.93 15.76 5.73
N TYR A 28 3.08 14.51 5.30
CA TYR A 28 2.43 13.35 5.87
C TYR A 28 3.48 12.36 6.32
N ILE A 29 3.32 11.78 7.51
CA ILE A 29 4.04 10.58 7.94
C ILE A 29 3.02 9.47 8.09
N ILE A 30 3.32 8.31 7.52
CA ILE A 30 2.61 7.07 7.80
C ILE A 30 3.53 6.09 8.52
N VAL A 31 2.96 5.18 9.32
CA VAL A 31 3.70 4.21 10.13
C VAL A 31 3.09 2.82 10.00
N SER A 32 3.89 1.78 10.21
CA SER A 32 3.39 0.39 10.25
C SER A 32 2.48 0.17 11.47
N SER A 33 1.56 -0.80 11.38
CA SER A 33 0.58 -1.08 12.45
C SER A 33 0.58 -2.51 12.94
N PHE A 34 1.31 -3.43 12.30
CA PHE A 34 1.32 -4.85 12.65
C PHE A 34 -0.12 -5.38 12.77
N GLU A 35 -0.46 -6.11 13.83
CA GLU A 35 -1.79 -6.68 14.07
C GLU A 35 -2.88 -5.65 14.47
N TRP A 36 -2.56 -4.35 14.59
CA TRP A 36 -3.50 -3.34 15.05
C TRP A 36 -4.34 -2.77 13.90
N LEU A 37 -5.67 -2.79 14.09
CA LEU A 37 -6.65 -2.07 13.27
C LEU A 37 -7.44 -1.06 14.13
N PRO A 38 -7.78 0.14 13.61
CA PRO A 38 -7.45 0.61 12.27
C PRO A 38 -5.94 0.86 12.10
N GLY A 39 -5.41 0.45 10.94
CA GLY A 39 -4.00 0.34 10.63
C GLY A 39 -3.49 1.45 9.72
N ILE A 40 -2.16 1.57 9.66
CA ILE A 40 -1.45 2.64 8.95
C ILE A 40 -1.96 4.04 9.36
N ARG A 41 -1.49 4.49 10.54
CA ARG A 41 -1.76 5.83 11.06
C ARG A 41 -1.11 6.89 10.20
N VAL A 42 -1.85 7.97 9.93
CA VAL A 42 -1.36 9.14 9.20
C VAL A 42 -1.24 10.32 10.16
N TYR A 43 -0.07 10.96 10.14
CA TYR A 43 0.19 12.22 10.80
C TYR A 43 0.44 13.30 9.77
N GLU A 44 -0.08 14.49 10.01
CA GLU A 44 0.13 15.65 9.14
C GLU A 44 0.93 16.73 9.87
N SER A 45 1.78 17.44 9.12
CA SER A 45 2.47 18.65 9.56
C SER A 45 2.55 19.69 8.44
N LYS A 46 2.63 20.97 8.82
CA LYS A 46 3.00 22.08 7.92
C LYS A 46 4.44 22.54 8.08
N ASN A 47 5.13 22.08 9.13
CA ASN A 47 6.43 22.62 9.53
C ASN A 47 7.47 21.54 9.91
N LEU A 48 7.14 20.25 9.73
CA LEU A 48 7.97 19.09 10.09
C LEU A 48 8.26 18.92 11.60
N VAL A 49 7.73 19.81 12.44
CA VAL A 49 7.97 19.81 13.89
C VAL A 49 6.73 19.39 14.66
N ASN A 50 5.60 20.03 14.36
CA ASN A 50 4.32 19.75 15.02
C ASN A 50 3.53 18.80 14.12
N TRP A 51 3.21 17.63 14.66
CA TRP A 51 2.50 16.58 13.95
C TRP A 51 1.19 16.27 14.66
N SER A 52 0.11 16.16 13.90
CA SER A 52 -1.21 15.75 14.39
C SER A 52 -1.68 14.50 13.66
N HIS A 53 -2.20 13.53 14.40
CA HIS A 53 -2.94 12.42 13.80
C HIS A 53 -4.09 12.98 12.97
N THR A 54 -4.27 12.42 11.77
CA THR A 54 -5.25 12.90 10.79
C THR A 54 -6.26 11.82 10.42
N THR A 55 -5.79 10.60 10.18
CA THR A 55 -6.64 9.47 9.79
C THR A 55 -5.88 8.16 9.97
N ASP A 56 -6.61 7.05 9.87
CA ASP A 56 -6.08 5.70 9.71
C ASP A 56 -6.52 5.18 8.34
N ILE A 57 -5.64 4.51 7.60
CA ILE A 57 -5.92 4.13 6.20
C ILE A 57 -6.61 2.77 6.12
N LEU A 58 -6.06 1.76 6.79
CA LEU A 58 -6.58 0.38 6.72
C LEU A 58 -7.63 0.18 7.81
N THR A 59 -8.88 0.10 7.42
CA THR A 59 -10.01 -0.14 8.32
C THR A 59 -10.64 -1.48 7.96
N THR A 60 -11.46 -1.52 6.91
CA THR A 60 -12.19 -2.71 6.46
C THR A 60 -11.55 -3.39 5.25
N GLN A 61 -10.50 -2.80 4.67
CA GLN A 61 -9.85 -3.30 3.47
C GLN A 61 -9.05 -4.60 3.70
N VAL A 62 -8.71 -4.91 4.96
CA VAL A 62 -7.86 -6.06 5.31
C VAL A 62 -8.50 -6.93 6.39
N SER A 63 -8.23 -8.22 6.32
CA SER A 63 -8.52 -9.16 7.40
C SER A 63 -7.21 -9.73 7.92
N LEU A 64 -6.87 -9.40 9.16
CA LEU A 64 -5.64 -9.85 9.83
C LEU A 64 -5.87 -11.10 10.68
N GLN A 65 -7.06 -11.71 10.59
CA GLN A 65 -7.40 -12.86 11.41
C GLN A 65 -6.50 -14.05 11.09
N GLY A 66 -5.90 -14.64 12.13
CA GLY A 66 -4.99 -15.76 12.00
C GLY A 66 -3.54 -15.37 11.67
N ASN A 67 -3.24 -14.08 11.47
CA ASN A 67 -1.85 -13.63 11.36
C ASN A 67 -1.13 -13.81 12.71
N PRO A 68 0.18 -14.12 12.70
CA PRO A 68 0.97 -14.27 13.91
C PRO A 68 1.26 -12.93 14.57
N THR A 69 1.59 -12.96 15.86
CA THR A 69 2.18 -11.82 16.58
C THR A 69 3.45 -11.35 15.86
N ASN A 70 3.65 -10.02 15.79
CA ASN A 70 4.72 -9.36 15.02
C ASN A 70 4.62 -9.55 13.50
N GLY A 71 3.50 -10.09 12.99
CA GLY A 71 3.20 -10.18 11.56
C GLY A 71 2.31 -9.02 11.10
N SER A 72 1.41 -9.31 10.16
CA SER A 72 0.43 -8.37 9.62
C SER A 72 1.09 -7.17 8.92
N ILE A 73 0.66 -5.93 9.20
CA ILE A 73 1.03 -4.76 8.40
C ILE A 73 2.42 -4.25 8.75
N TRP A 74 3.41 -4.62 7.93
CA TRP A 74 4.80 -4.15 8.00
C TRP A 74 4.99 -2.84 7.21
N ALA A 75 6.24 -2.37 7.10
CA ALA A 75 6.61 -1.04 6.62
C ALA A 75 5.83 -0.62 5.36
N PRO A 76 4.93 0.38 5.49
CA PRO A 76 4.21 0.90 4.35
C PRO A 76 5.02 2.01 3.68
N GLN A 77 4.76 2.23 2.40
CA GLN A 77 5.29 3.38 1.67
C GLN A 77 4.16 4.09 0.94
N ILE A 78 4.16 5.42 1.04
CA ILE A 78 3.20 6.28 0.35
C ILE A 78 3.92 7.19 -0.64
N SER A 79 3.35 7.31 -1.83
CA SER A 79 3.77 8.25 -2.86
C SER A 79 2.56 8.98 -3.45
N TYR A 80 2.84 10.01 -4.23
CA TYR A 80 1.80 10.80 -4.90
C TYR A 80 2.21 11.11 -6.33
N ALA A 81 1.33 10.79 -7.27
CA ALA A 81 1.50 11.09 -8.69
C ALA A 81 0.13 11.23 -9.36
N ASP A 82 0.03 12.04 -10.41
CA ASP A 82 -1.18 12.17 -11.24
C ASP A 82 -2.48 12.43 -10.46
N GLY A 83 -2.40 13.18 -9.35
CA GLY A 83 -3.57 13.51 -8.53
C GLY A 83 -3.99 12.43 -7.53
N LEU A 84 -3.23 11.35 -7.39
CA LEU A 84 -3.55 10.22 -6.53
C LEU A 84 -2.43 9.92 -5.55
N PHE A 85 -2.82 9.57 -4.32
CA PHE A 85 -1.98 8.86 -3.37
C PHE A 85 -1.93 7.39 -3.74
N TYR A 86 -0.73 6.83 -3.69
CA TYR A 86 -0.45 5.41 -3.84
C TYR A 86 0.15 4.92 -2.53
N LEU A 87 -0.45 3.89 -1.94
CA LEU A 87 0.07 3.25 -0.74
C LEU A 87 0.36 1.79 -1.06
N VAL A 88 1.61 1.40 -0.86
CA VAL A 88 2.03 0.01 -0.89
C VAL A 88 2.32 -0.46 0.54
N TYR A 89 1.94 -1.69 0.84
CA TYR A 89 2.17 -2.30 2.15
C TYR A 89 2.30 -3.82 2.03
N THR A 90 2.89 -4.43 3.05
CA THR A 90 3.03 -5.88 3.17
C THR A 90 2.16 -6.40 4.32
N ASP A 91 1.38 -7.44 4.05
CA ASP A 91 0.72 -8.28 5.04
C ASP A 91 1.56 -9.54 5.28
N VAL A 92 2.26 -9.60 6.42
CA VAL A 92 3.18 -10.68 6.79
C VAL A 92 2.44 -11.78 7.53
N LYS A 93 2.46 -12.98 6.93
CA LYS A 93 1.80 -14.18 7.45
C LYS A 93 2.72 -15.06 8.29
N SER A 94 4.04 -14.86 8.23
CA SER A 94 4.99 -15.56 9.11
C SER A 94 6.18 -14.67 9.50
N ALA A 95 6.32 -14.35 10.80
CA ALA A 95 7.38 -13.46 11.32
C ALA A 95 8.51 -14.21 12.05
N GLY A 96 8.26 -15.40 12.61
CA GLY A 96 9.21 -16.14 13.46
C GLY A 96 10.17 -17.09 12.74
N ARG A 97 10.16 -17.14 11.40
CA ARG A 97 11.00 -18.06 10.59
C ARG A 97 11.98 -17.29 9.71
N PRO A 98 13.08 -17.90 9.24
CA PRO A 98 14.05 -17.21 8.36
C PRO A 98 13.38 -16.68 7.07
N PHE A 99 12.48 -17.48 6.50
CA PHE A 99 11.67 -17.09 5.35
C PHE A 99 10.34 -16.50 5.82
N LYS A 100 9.88 -15.48 5.11
CA LYS A 100 8.64 -14.76 5.41
C LYS A 100 7.62 -15.06 4.32
N ASP A 101 6.45 -15.51 4.73
CA ASP A 101 5.27 -15.56 3.88
C ASP A 101 4.63 -14.17 3.93
N VAL A 102 4.52 -13.53 2.77
CA VAL A 102 4.19 -12.12 2.65
C VAL A 102 3.23 -11.92 1.49
N HIS A 103 2.32 -10.96 1.63
CA HIS A 103 1.48 -10.51 0.54
C HIS A 103 1.59 -8.99 0.41
N ASN A 104 1.96 -8.54 -0.78
CA ASN A 104 2.16 -7.14 -1.06
C ASN A 104 0.95 -6.59 -1.81
N TYR A 105 0.48 -5.42 -1.37
CA TYR A 105 -0.72 -4.79 -1.90
C TYR A 105 -0.46 -3.34 -2.26
N LEU A 106 -1.25 -2.84 -3.21
CA LEU A 106 -1.39 -1.43 -3.55
C LEU A 106 -2.83 -1.00 -3.31
N ILE A 107 -3.01 0.15 -2.67
CA ILE A 107 -4.28 0.89 -2.65
C ILE A 107 -4.04 2.34 -3.06
N THR A 108 -5.10 3.00 -3.54
CA THR A 108 -5.04 4.39 -3.97
C THR A 108 -6.21 5.21 -3.42
N ALA A 109 -6.00 6.52 -3.33
CA ALA A 109 -7.02 7.50 -2.97
C ALA A 109 -6.70 8.86 -3.60
N SER A 110 -7.70 9.68 -3.89
CA SER A 110 -7.48 11.08 -4.32
C SER A 110 -7.16 12.01 -3.15
N GLU A 111 -7.57 11.64 -1.94
CA GLU A 111 -7.35 12.39 -0.70
C GLU A 111 -6.74 11.46 0.35
N ILE A 112 -5.87 12.00 1.21
CA ILE A 112 -5.16 11.21 2.24
C ILE A 112 -6.14 10.57 3.24
N THR A 113 -7.28 11.22 3.48
CA THR A 113 -8.40 10.75 4.32
C THR A 113 -9.27 9.71 3.64
N GLY A 114 -8.92 9.30 2.42
CA GLY A 114 -9.72 8.40 1.61
C GLY A 114 -10.90 9.08 0.90
N PRO A 115 -11.87 8.31 0.39
CA PRO A 115 -11.95 6.85 0.51
C PRO A 115 -10.80 6.15 -0.21
N TRP A 116 -10.23 5.14 0.45
CA TRP A 116 -9.18 4.31 -0.13
C TRP A 116 -9.78 3.15 -0.92
N SER A 117 -9.15 2.80 -2.04
CA SER A 117 -9.59 1.71 -2.91
C SER A 117 -9.50 0.34 -2.22
N GLU A 118 -10.18 -0.64 -2.81
CA GLU A 118 -9.93 -2.06 -2.50
C GLU A 118 -8.46 -2.43 -2.80
N PRO A 119 -7.83 -3.32 -2.00
CA PRO A 119 -6.46 -3.78 -2.24
C PRO A 119 -6.27 -4.43 -3.60
N ILE A 120 -5.24 -3.99 -4.31
CA ILE A 120 -4.72 -4.62 -5.51
C ILE A 120 -3.55 -5.49 -5.08
N TYR A 121 -3.70 -6.82 -5.18
CA TYR A 121 -2.61 -7.75 -4.92
C TYR A 121 -1.50 -7.57 -5.97
N LEU A 122 -0.26 -7.44 -5.50
CA LEU A 122 0.92 -7.25 -6.34
C LEU A 122 1.68 -8.57 -6.50
N ASN A 123 2.16 -9.14 -5.39
CA ASN A 123 2.96 -10.37 -5.37
C ASN A 123 3.10 -10.90 -3.93
N SER A 124 3.86 -11.98 -3.77
CA SER A 124 4.26 -12.56 -2.47
C SER A 124 5.77 -12.72 -2.35
N ASN A 125 6.53 -11.77 -2.90
CA ASN A 125 7.98 -11.80 -2.88
C ASN A 125 8.55 -10.54 -2.24
N GLY A 126 9.37 -10.71 -1.22
CA GLY A 126 9.95 -9.59 -0.47
C GLY A 126 8.94 -8.84 0.39
N PHE A 127 9.47 -7.96 1.24
CA PHE A 127 8.71 -7.06 2.10
C PHE A 127 9.29 -5.64 1.99
N ASP A 128 8.67 -4.67 2.66
CA ASP A 128 8.98 -3.24 2.59
C ASP A 128 8.95 -2.70 1.14
N PRO A 129 7.79 -2.79 0.46
CA PRO A 129 7.65 -2.26 -0.89
C PRO A 129 7.86 -0.75 -0.91
N SER A 130 8.50 -0.26 -1.96
CA SER A 130 8.67 1.16 -2.25
C SER A 130 8.38 1.42 -3.72
N LEU A 131 7.38 2.25 -3.96
CA LEU A 131 6.94 2.69 -5.28
C LEU A 131 7.57 4.06 -5.60
N PHE A 132 8.21 4.16 -6.75
CA PHE A 132 8.67 5.42 -7.31
C PHE A 132 7.99 5.72 -8.64
N HIS A 133 7.85 7.01 -8.93
CA HIS A 133 7.25 7.53 -10.15
C HIS A 133 8.34 8.24 -10.95
N ASP A 134 8.69 7.68 -12.11
CA ASP A 134 9.59 8.32 -13.07
C ASP A 134 8.79 9.31 -13.91
N LEU A 135 8.97 10.59 -13.62
CA LEU A 135 8.26 11.68 -14.29
C LEU A 135 8.79 11.94 -15.71
N GLU A 136 10.02 11.53 -16.01
CA GLU A 136 10.63 11.73 -17.33
C GLU A 136 10.12 10.67 -18.32
N THR A 137 10.07 9.41 -17.89
CA THR A 137 9.62 8.31 -18.74
C THR A 137 8.12 8.00 -18.59
N GLY A 138 7.48 8.53 -17.55
CA GLY A 138 6.10 8.19 -17.17
C GLY A 138 5.95 6.74 -16.70
N LYS A 139 7.05 6.07 -16.33
CA LYS A 139 7.04 4.70 -15.80
C LYS A 139 6.97 4.74 -14.29
N ASN A 140 6.33 3.74 -13.71
CA ASN A 140 6.40 3.48 -12.28
C ASN A 140 7.36 2.32 -12.03
N GLY A 141 8.02 2.31 -10.88
CA GLY A 141 8.87 1.19 -10.48
C GLY A 141 8.62 0.82 -9.03
N LEU A 142 8.63 -0.49 -8.75
CA LEU A 142 8.43 -1.04 -7.42
C LEU A 142 9.71 -1.76 -6.98
N SER A 143 10.32 -1.31 -5.89
CA SER A 143 11.44 -2.01 -5.25
C SER A 143 10.97 -2.64 -3.95
N MET A 144 11.60 -3.75 -3.55
CA MET A 144 11.29 -4.49 -2.34
C MET A 144 12.59 -5.07 -1.75
N ASN A 145 12.61 -5.36 -0.46
CA ASN A 145 13.71 -6.16 0.10
C ASN A 145 13.67 -7.57 -0.51
N TYR A 146 14.83 -8.05 -0.98
CA TYR A 146 14.99 -9.33 -1.70
C TYR A 146 14.31 -9.43 -3.08
N GLY A 147 13.95 -8.31 -3.71
CA GLY A 147 13.50 -8.30 -5.10
C GLY A 147 13.27 -6.90 -5.68
N ILE A 148 13.61 -6.68 -6.94
CA ILE A 148 13.20 -5.49 -7.69
C ILE A 148 12.20 -5.93 -8.74
N ILE A 149 11.01 -5.33 -8.77
CA ILE A 149 10.02 -5.56 -9.81
C ILE A 149 9.70 -4.22 -10.47
N VAL A 150 10.28 -3.99 -11.65
CA VAL A 150 9.92 -2.81 -12.45
C VAL A 150 8.51 -3.01 -13.02
N TRP A 151 7.55 -2.21 -12.57
CA TRP A 151 6.15 -2.31 -12.98
C TRP A 151 5.77 -1.18 -13.94
N THR A 152 5.82 -1.43 -15.24
CA THR A 152 5.34 -0.46 -16.22
C THR A 152 3.82 -0.58 -16.39
N HIS A 153 3.03 0.05 -15.53
CA HIS A 153 1.62 0.32 -15.84
C HIS A 153 1.29 1.80 -15.61
N ARG A 154 0.71 2.42 -16.65
CA ARG A 154 -0.14 3.60 -16.49
C ARG A 154 -1.43 3.11 -15.85
N ILE A 155 -1.64 3.40 -14.56
CA ILE A 155 -2.98 3.25 -13.99
C ILE A 155 -3.80 4.38 -14.61
N ASN A 156 -4.42 4.08 -15.76
CA ASN A 156 -5.43 4.96 -16.32
C ASN A 156 -6.59 4.99 -15.30
N PRO A 157 -7.01 6.15 -14.77
CA PRO A 157 -8.08 6.23 -13.74
C PRO A 157 -9.41 5.58 -14.17
N ALA A 158 -9.56 5.20 -15.45
CA ALA A 158 -10.65 4.40 -15.97
C ALA A 158 -10.73 2.93 -15.47
N VAL A 159 -9.75 2.40 -14.72
CA VAL A 159 -9.76 0.96 -14.30
C VAL A 159 -10.81 0.64 -13.22
N SER A 160 -11.38 1.63 -12.53
CA SER A 160 -12.61 1.44 -11.75
C SER A 160 -13.80 0.99 -12.63
N TYR A 161 -13.80 1.37 -13.91
CA TYR A 161 -14.84 1.00 -14.87
C TYR A 161 -14.73 -0.47 -15.36
N TYR A 162 -13.52 -1.02 -15.45
CA TYR A 162 -13.30 -2.37 -15.98
C TYR A 162 -13.60 -3.49 -14.95
N LYS A 163 -13.40 -3.26 -13.64
CA LYS A 163 -13.84 -4.21 -12.59
C LYS A 163 -15.37 -4.37 -12.59
N ASN A 164 -16.12 -3.28 -12.78
CA ASN A 164 -17.58 -3.32 -12.91
C ASN A 164 -18.05 -4.05 -14.19
N MET A 165 -17.29 -3.99 -15.29
CA MET A 165 -17.61 -4.71 -16.53
C MET A 165 -17.40 -6.23 -16.41
N MET A 166 -16.39 -6.68 -15.65
CA MET A 166 -16.09 -8.11 -15.46
C MET A 166 -17.01 -8.81 -14.46
N GLN A 167 -17.60 -8.08 -13.49
CA GLN A 167 -18.66 -8.64 -12.63
C GLN A 167 -19.98 -8.86 -13.38
N ARG A 168 -20.31 -8.03 -14.40
CA ARG A 168 -21.51 -8.20 -15.23
C ARG A 168 -21.45 -9.37 -16.22
N ARG A 169 -20.29 -9.99 -16.44
CA ARG A 169 -20.14 -11.16 -17.34
C ARG A 169 -20.21 -12.53 -16.65
N ARG A 170 -20.31 -12.59 -15.32
CA ARG A 170 -20.48 -13.88 -14.60
C ARG A 170 -21.91 -14.42 -14.62
N SER A 171 -22.90 -13.69 -15.15
CA SER A 171 -24.28 -14.20 -15.28
C SER A 171 -24.57 -14.91 -16.61
N LEU A 172 -23.61 -14.97 -17.53
CA LEU A 172 -23.81 -15.56 -18.87
C LEU A 172 -22.56 -16.31 -19.31
N MET A 173 -22.41 -17.56 -18.87
CA MET A 173 -21.89 -18.69 -19.69
C MET A 173 -21.62 -19.95 -18.85
N VAL A 174 -22.45 -20.97 -19.08
CA VAL A 174 -22.11 -22.41 -19.11
C VAL A 174 -22.44 -22.79 -20.59
N PRO A 175 -21.63 -23.55 -21.37
CA PRO A 175 -21.20 -24.91 -21.01
C PRO A 175 -19.85 -25.47 -21.55
N SER A 176 -19.41 -26.51 -20.83
CA SER A 176 -18.71 -27.75 -21.26
C SER A 176 -17.38 -27.73 -22.02
N ILE A 177 -16.37 -28.32 -21.37
CA ILE A 177 -15.08 -28.79 -21.88
C ILE A 177 -15.26 -30.16 -22.56
N LYS A 178 -14.70 -30.37 -23.77
CA LYS A 178 -14.43 -31.70 -24.33
C LYS A 178 -12.93 -31.99 -24.30
N TYR A 179 -12.57 -33.14 -23.75
CA TYR A 179 -11.22 -33.71 -23.73
C TYR A 179 -10.86 -34.27 -25.13
N LEU A 180 -9.63 -34.04 -25.60
CA LEU A 180 -9.05 -34.70 -26.77
C LEU A 180 -8.22 -35.90 -26.30
N GLN A 181 -8.53 -37.08 -26.87
CA GLN A 181 -7.76 -38.31 -26.68
C GLN A 181 -6.46 -38.28 -27.48
N VAL A 182 -5.43 -38.84 -26.86
CA VAL A 182 -4.14 -39.23 -27.43
C VAL A 182 -4.37 -40.39 -28.42
N GLN A 183 -3.73 -40.34 -29.60
CA GLN A 183 -3.53 -41.51 -30.45
C GLN A 183 -2.03 -41.68 -30.74
N ASN A 184 -1.61 -42.95 -30.72
CA ASN A 184 -0.26 -43.48 -30.87
C ASN A 184 0.42 -43.08 -32.18
#